data_AF-Q0VMQ1-F1
#
_entry.id   AF-Q0VMQ1-F1
#
_cell.length_a   1.000
_cell.length_b   1.000
_cell.length_c   1.000
_cell.angle_alpha   90.00
_cell.angle_beta   90.00
_cell.angle_gamma   90.00
#
_symmetry.space_group_name_H-M   'P 1'
#
loop_
_entity.id
_entity.type
_entity.pdbx_description
1 polymer ?
#
loop_
_entity_poly.entity_id
_entity_poly.type
_entity_poly.pdbx_seq_one_letter_code
_entity_poly.pdbx_strand_id
1 'polypeptide(L)' 'MTSGLESFLQQIKRRDPEQAAFHQASEEVLRSLWPFLKLQPKYQSMGLLERLVEPERVIQFRIA' A
#
# COMPACT_ATOMS: atom_id res chain seq x y z
N MET A 1 1.60 3.12 14.35
CA MET A 1 0.80 1.91 14.60
C MET A 1 -0.52 2.07 13.90
N THR A 2 -0.57 1.71 12.61
CA THR A 2 -1.78 1.70 11.78
C THR A 2 -2.64 0.54 12.28
N SER A 3 -3.70 0.86 13.01
CA SER A 3 -4.57 -0.08 13.73
C SER A 3 -5.54 -0.81 12.79
N GLY A 4 -5.00 -1.46 11.74
CA GLY A 4 -5.74 -2.32 10.82
C GLY A 4 -5.76 -1.87 9.37
N LEU A 5 -6.33 -2.73 8.52
CA LEU A 5 -6.35 -2.59 7.05
C LEU A 5 -6.89 -1.23 6.61
N GLU A 6 -8.04 -0.83 7.16
CA GLU A 6 -8.70 0.42 6.75
C GLU A 6 -7.84 1.64 7.06
N SER A 7 -7.16 1.66 8.20
CA SER A 7 -6.24 2.75 8.55
C SER A 7 -5.07 2.83 7.57
N PHE A 8 -4.56 1.68 7.12
CA PHE A 8 -3.47 1.61 6.14
C PHE A 8 -3.94 2.04 4.73
N LEU A 9 -5.12 1.59 4.28
CA LEU A 9 -5.71 2.04 3.01
C LEU A 9 -5.98 3.54 2.99
N GLN A 10 -6.42 4.11 4.12
CA GLN A 10 -6.59 5.56 4.26
C GLN A 10 -5.26 6.31 4.20
N GLN A 11 -4.17 5.72 4.71
CA GLN A 11 -2.84 6.31 4.60
C GLN A 11 -2.38 6.37 3.13
N ILE A 12 -2.59 5.29 2.36
CA ILE A 12 -2.29 5.26 0.92
C ILE A 12 -3.11 6.34 0.18
N LYS A 13 -4.44 6.38 0.41
CA LYS A 13 -5.33 7.36 -0.22
C LYS A 13 -4.95 8.81 0.08
N ARG A 14 -4.44 9.09 1.28
CA ARG A 14 -3.98 10.44 1.66
C ARG A 14 -2.67 10.83 0.98
N ARG A 15 -1.81 9.86 0.67
CA ARG A 15 -0.52 10.10 0.03
C ARG A 15 -0.67 10.37 -1.45
N ASP A 16 -1.51 9.61 -2.14
CA ASP A 16 -1.67 9.64 -3.59
C ASP A 16 -3.13 9.93 -4.02
N PRO A 17 -3.76 11.02 -3.56
CA PRO A 17 -5.21 11.23 -3.60
C PRO A 17 -5.86 11.07 -5.00
N GLU A 18 -5.15 11.45 -6.05
CA GLU A 18 -5.66 11.44 -7.43
C GLU A 18 -5.49 10.09 -8.15
N GLN A 19 -4.93 9.06 -7.49
CA GLN A 19 -4.62 7.78 -8.14
C GLN A 19 -5.68 6.71 -7.86
N ALA A 20 -6.91 6.91 -8.37
CA ALA A 20 -8.03 5.98 -8.12
C ALA A 20 -7.74 4.52 -8.51
N ALA A 21 -7.09 4.29 -9.66
CA ALA A 21 -6.73 2.93 -10.10
C ALA A 21 -5.70 2.26 -9.17
N PHE A 22 -4.71 3.03 -8.68
CA PHE A 22 -3.74 2.54 -7.71
C PHE A 22 -4.40 2.18 -6.37
N HIS A 23 -5.34 3.02 -5.91
CA HIS A 23 -6.10 2.75 -4.70
C HIS A 23 -6.91 1.46 -4.79
N GLN A 24 -7.61 1.24 -5.90
CA GLN A 24 -8.39 0.02 -6.11
C GLN A 24 -7.49 -1.22 -6.11
N ALA A 25 -6.41 -1.20 -6.91
CA ALA A 25 -5.51 -2.34 -7.02
C ALA A 25 -4.85 -2.68 -5.67
N SER A 26 -4.40 -1.66 -4.94
CA SER A 26 -3.82 -1.82 -3.60
C SER A 26 -4.86 -2.39 -2.62
N GLU A 27 -6.09 -1.90 -2.64
CA GLU A 27 -7.17 -2.37 -1.77
C GLU A 27 -7.52 -3.84 -2.01
N GLU A 28 -7.65 -4.26 -3.27
CA GLU A 28 -7.95 -5.64 -3.64
C GLU A 28 -6.85 -6.61 -3.15
N VAL A 29 -5.59 -6.28 -3.45
CA VAL A 29 -4.43 -7.08 -3.03
C VAL A 29 -4.32 -7.13 -1.51
N LEU A 30 -4.39 -5.99 -0.83
CA LEU A 30 -4.24 -5.93 0.63
C LEU A 30 -5.39 -6.64 1.35
N ARG A 31 -6.64 -6.56 0.85
CA ARG A 31 -7.78 -7.32 1.41
C ARG A 31 -7.53 -8.84 1.33
N SER A 32 -7.00 -9.34 0.22
CA SER A 32 -6.67 -10.76 0.07
C SER A 32 -5.51 -11.21 0.96
N LEU A 33 -4.48 -10.37 1.14
CA LEU A 33 -3.29 -10.69 1.93
C LEU A 33 -3.49 -10.51 3.44
N TRP A 34 -4.43 -9.64 3.87
CA TRP A 34 -4.58 -9.26 5.27
C TRP A 34 -4.76 -10.45 6.24
N PRO A 35 -5.58 -11.47 5.94
CA PRO A 35 -5.71 -12.65 6.81
C PRO A 35 -4.38 -13.36 7.06
N PHE A 36 -3.55 -13.51 6.02
CA PHE A 36 -2.21 -14.10 6.14
C PHE A 36 -1.28 -13.22 6.98
N LEU A 37 -1.30 -11.90 6.75
CA LEU A 37 -0.48 -10.94 7.51
C LEU A 37 -0.84 -10.91 9.00
N LYS A 38 -2.11 -11.14 9.37
CA LYS A 38 -2.52 -11.30 10.78
C LYS A 38 -1.92 -12.56 11.43
N LEU A 39 -1.85 -13.65 10.67
CA LEU A 39 -1.28 -14.92 11.14
C LEU A 39 0.26 -14.91 11.17
N GLN A 40 0.90 -13.98 10.48
CA GLN A 40 2.34 -13.90 10.31
C GLN A 40 2.88 -12.52 10.74
N PRO A 41 2.97 -12.22 12.06
CA PRO A 41 3.34 -10.90 12.57
C PRO A 41 4.71 -10.40 12.11
N LYS A 42 5.62 -11.31 11.72
CA LYS A 42 6.94 -10.96 11.19
C LYS A 42 6.89 -9.97 10.02
N TYR A 43 5.84 -10.02 9.19
CA TYR A 43 5.66 -9.12 8.04
C TYR A 43 5.10 -7.75 8.40
N GLN A 44 4.69 -7.52 9.66
CA GLN A 44 4.27 -6.21 10.15
C GLN A 44 5.43 -5.40 10.73
N SER A 45 6.64 -5.96 10.70
CA SER A 45 7.85 -5.32 11.20
C SER A 45 8.56 -4.50 10.11
N MET A 46 9.48 -3.63 10.52
CA MET A 46 10.37 -2.86 9.63
C MET A 46 9.68 -2.01 8.55
N GLY A 47 8.39 -1.70 8.72
CA GLY A 47 7.61 -0.96 7.73
C GLY A 47 7.50 -1.67 6.38
N LEU A 48 7.44 -3.01 6.37
CA LEU A 48 7.47 -3.79 5.13
C LEU A 48 6.31 -3.43 4.20
N LEU A 49 5.09 -3.29 4.73
CA LEU A 49 3.91 -3.00 3.91
C LEU A 49 3.99 -1.59 3.32
N GLU A 50 4.45 -0.62 4.12
CA GLU A 50 4.72 0.75 3.69
C GLU A 50 5.71 0.75 2.53
N ARG A 51 6.79 -0.02 2.62
CA ARG A 51 7.78 -0.12 1.54
C ARG A 51 7.26 -0.85 0.30
N LEU A 52 6.33 -1.78 0.46
CA LEU A 52 5.77 -2.55 -0.64
C LEU A 52 4.83 -1.71 -1.52
N VAL A 53 4.08 -0.80 -0.90
CA VAL A 53 3.16 0.10 -1.63
C VAL A 53 3.86 1.32 -2.22
N GLU A 54 5.10 1.59 -1.80
CA GLU A 54 5.93 2.65 -2.36
C GLU A 54 6.80 2.14 -3.51
N PRO A 55 6.72 2.75 -4.70
CA PRO A 55 7.62 2.38 -5.80
C PRO A 55 9.06 2.77 -5.45
N GLU A 56 10.01 1.88 -5.74
CA GLU A 56 11.44 2.17 -5.56
C GLU A 56 11.93 3.33 -6.44
N ARG A 57 11.35 3.47 -7.64
CA ARG A 57 11.63 4.57 -8.57
C ARG A 57 10.46 4.79 -9.53
N VAL A 58 10.13 6.05 -9.79
CA VAL A 58 9.18 6.48 -10.82
C VAL A 58 9.90 7.45 -11.76
N ILE A 59 9.75 7.26 -13.08
CA ILE A 59 10.35 8.13 -14.10
C ILE A 59 9.24 8.64 -15.01
N GLN A 60 9.13 9.96 -15.14
CA GLN A 60 8.24 10.64 -16.08
C GLN A 60 9.09 11.53 -16.98
N PHE A 61 8.83 11.49 -18.29
CA PHE A 61 9.59 12.25 -19.29
C PHE A 61 8.68 12.64 -20.46
N ARG A 62 9.06 13.71 -21.16
CA ARG A 62 8.37 14.21 -22.34
C ARG A 62 8.82 13.47 -23.60
N ILE A 63 7.91 13.21 -24.53
CA ILE A 63 8.21 12.73 -25.90
C ILE A 63 8.22 13.91 -26.86
N ALA A 64 9.19 13.95 -27.79
CA ALA A 64 9.35 14.99 -28.81
C ALA A 64 8.50 14.72 -30.06
#